data_AF-A0A7V8IYM9-F1
#
_entry.id   AF-A0A7V8IYM9-F1
#
_cell.length_a   1.000
_cell.length_b   1.000
_cell.length_c   1.000
_cell.angle_alpha   90.00
_cell.angle_beta   90.00
_cell.angle_gamma   90.00
#
_symmetry.space_group_name_H-M   'P 1'
#
loop_
_entity.id
_entity.type
_entity.pdbx_description
1 polymer ?
#
loop_
_entity_poly.entity_id
_entity_poly.type
_entity_poly.pdbx_seq_one_letter_code
_entity_poly.pdbx_strand_id
1 'polypeptide(L)'
;MRFARGGVWSSAMKTFASVVFGLALALSANADMLQKKSGTFIEGKILEITEKGVRIQLTEGGEATIPFDDLDPFTVYKIRDKKLRDSGNADVGARFALGRYAMEAGLYDIGRGDMEAAVKKDPSLKTEADKVIAEVEDRDSANLYEMGTAAMKAQDYSGALMKFQTLVDFFPASKYVDEAKKALASATAEIEKENAKKKELLDALTKKKGDAKAVKVEEGVKGKLDAAMRAYDDARKFNGDALEFEGNTSVSKADKNWRAAEAALFSAKDLIIEVASATKDVEVLGQAKRLDAECDGMLVVVYGNLGHLWAVERYYKEATKWLNRALAIDPTNHFATEVKLLVAGQQIRRSYTPEREGR
;
A
#
# COMPACT_ATOMS: atom_id res chain seq x y z
N MET A 1 29.88 19.13 29.11
CA MET A 1 28.94 20.17 29.60
C MET A 1 27.54 19.60 29.59
N ARG A 2 26.93 19.46 30.78
CA ARG A 2 25.56 19.01 31.03
C ARG A 2 24.79 20.21 31.60
N PHE A 3 23.60 20.49 31.09
CA PHE A 3 22.53 21.22 31.79
C PHE A 3 21.25 20.44 31.49
N ALA A 4 20.73 19.62 32.41
CA ALA A 4 19.98 19.95 33.62
C ALA A 4 18.49 20.22 33.33
N ARG A 5 17.68 19.33 33.92
CA ARG A 5 16.22 19.25 33.94
C ARG A 5 15.61 20.40 34.75
N GLY A 6 14.31 20.63 34.55
CA GLY A 6 13.38 20.84 35.67
C GLY A 6 12.23 21.81 35.40
N GLY A 7 11.01 21.41 35.77
CA GLY A 7 9.93 22.34 36.12
C GLY A 7 8.55 21.95 35.62
N VAL A 8 7.75 21.32 36.49
CA VAL A 8 6.35 20.90 36.32
C VAL A 8 5.42 21.92 37.01
N TRP A 9 4.10 21.82 36.75
CA TRP A 9 2.93 22.45 37.42
C TRP A 9 2.50 23.81 36.84
N SER A 10 1.22 24.13 36.62
CA SER A 10 0.01 23.68 37.30
C SER A 10 -1.23 23.73 36.42
N SER A 11 -2.16 22.82 36.71
CA SER A 11 -3.53 22.77 36.22
C SER A 11 -4.42 23.71 37.04
N ALA A 12 -5.26 24.52 36.38
CA ALA A 12 -6.46 25.15 36.97
C ALA A 12 -7.45 25.46 35.82
N MET A 13 -8.49 24.65 35.64
CA MET A 13 -9.85 24.78 36.21
C MET A 13 -10.80 25.69 35.40
N LYS A 14 -11.79 25.00 34.78
CA LYS A 14 -13.23 25.27 34.77
C LYS A 14 -13.85 26.39 33.89
N THR A 15 -14.58 25.91 32.88
CA THR A 15 -16.03 26.09 32.66
C THR A 15 -16.62 27.51 32.70
N PHE A 16 -17.11 28.01 31.55
CA PHE A 16 -18.52 28.33 31.25
C PHE A 16 -18.63 29.19 29.99
N ALA A 17 -19.43 28.76 29.01
CA ALA A 17 -20.40 29.58 28.27
C ALA A 17 -20.85 28.80 27.02
N SER A 18 -21.88 27.99 27.21
CA SER A 18 -22.71 27.43 26.14
C SER A 18 -23.40 28.60 25.44
N VAL A 19 -22.95 28.96 24.23
CA VAL A 19 -23.69 29.88 23.36
C VAL A 19 -24.74 29.09 22.60
N VAL A 20 -25.95 29.60 22.68
CA VAL A 20 -27.20 29.19 22.06
C VAL A 20 -27.00 28.81 20.58
N PHE A 21 -27.03 27.52 20.26
CA PHE A 21 -27.35 27.01 18.93
C PHE A 21 -28.85 26.69 18.91
N GLY A 22 -29.66 27.74 18.79
CA GLY A 22 -31.11 27.65 18.62
C GLY A 22 -31.49 28.23 17.26
N LEU A 23 -32.15 27.40 16.45
CA LEU A 23 -32.62 27.62 15.06
C LEU A 23 -31.55 27.57 13.96
N ALA A 24 -31.41 26.42 13.30
CA ALA A 24 -31.25 26.33 11.83
C ALA A 24 -31.24 24.86 11.36
N LEU A 25 -32.33 24.10 11.51
CA LEU A 25 -32.41 22.74 10.94
C LEU A 25 -33.76 22.45 10.27
N ALA A 26 -34.23 23.39 9.44
CA ALA A 26 -35.36 23.15 8.53
C ALA A 26 -35.31 23.97 7.23
N LEU A 27 -34.12 24.30 6.69
CA LEU A 27 -33.98 25.06 5.43
C LEU A 27 -33.38 24.28 4.25
N SER A 28 -33.04 23.01 4.39
CA SER A 28 -32.16 22.33 3.42
C SER A 28 -32.84 21.76 2.16
N ALA A 29 -34.10 22.09 1.86
CA ALA A 29 -34.76 21.61 0.64
C ALA A 29 -34.75 22.63 -0.53
N ASN A 30 -34.43 23.91 -0.27
CA ASN A 30 -34.56 24.98 -1.27
C ASN A 30 -33.34 25.93 -1.31
N ALA A 31 -32.18 25.54 -0.79
CA ALA A 31 -30.98 26.36 -0.93
C ALA A 31 -30.48 26.33 -2.39
N ASP A 32 -30.18 27.51 -2.93
CA ASP A 32 -29.50 27.64 -4.21
C ASP A 32 -27.98 27.41 -4.00
N MET A 33 -27.37 26.70 -4.94
CA MET A 33 -25.93 26.42 -4.93
C MET A 33 -25.23 27.27 -5.98
N LEU A 34 -24.31 28.13 -5.54
CA LEU A 34 -23.51 28.98 -6.42
C LEU A 34 -22.06 28.47 -6.46
N GLN A 35 -21.54 28.13 -7.62
CA GLN A 35 -20.14 27.76 -7.79
C GLN A 35 -19.31 29.00 -8.16
N LYS A 36 -18.21 29.25 -7.45
CA LYS A 36 -17.21 30.27 -7.80
C LYS A 36 -16.26 29.75 -8.88
N LYS A 37 -15.58 30.65 -9.59
CA LYS A 37 -14.49 30.29 -10.54
C LYS A 37 -13.34 29.51 -9.89
N SER A 38 -13.13 29.68 -8.59
CA SER A 38 -12.17 28.91 -7.79
C SER A 38 -12.59 27.45 -7.56
N GLY A 39 -13.82 27.05 -7.95
CA GLY A 39 -14.39 25.74 -7.67
C GLY A 39 -15.06 25.61 -6.31
N THR A 40 -14.98 26.63 -5.44
CA THR A 40 -15.67 26.63 -4.14
C THR A 40 -17.16 26.90 -4.31
N PHE A 41 -17.97 26.29 -3.46
CA PHE A 41 -19.42 26.47 -3.48
C PHE A 41 -19.90 27.41 -2.37
N ILE A 42 -20.94 28.18 -2.67
CA ILE A 42 -21.68 29.00 -1.73
C ILE A 42 -23.12 28.47 -1.70
N GLU A 43 -23.60 28.15 -0.50
CA GLU A 43 -24.97 27.69 -0.28
C GLU A 43 -25.80 28.80 0.36
N GLY A 44 -26.99 29.05 -0.18
CA GLY A 44 -27.91 30.02 0.39
C GLY A 44 -29.13 30.28 -0.50
N LYS A 45 -30.04 31.14 -0.06
CA LYS A 45 -31.23 31.51 -0.84
C LYS A 45 -30.96 32.78 -1.64
N ILE A 46 -31.10 32.73 -2.97
CA ILE A 46 -31.01 33.93 -3.80
C ILE A 46 -32.14 34.89 -3.41
N LEU A 47 -31.77 36.09 -2.96
CA LEU A 47 -32.70 37.16 -2.61
C LEU A 47 -32.97 38.05 -3.82
N GLU A 48 -31.92 38.41 -4.55
CA GLU A 48 -32.02 39.36 -5.65
C GLU A 48 -30.90 39.14 -6.67
N ILE A 49 -31.23 39.31 -7.95
CA ILE A 49 -30.28 39.27 -9.07
C ILE A 49 -30.16 40.68 -9.63
N THR A 50 -29.01 41.30 -9.36
CA THR A 50 -28.64 42.65 -9.79
C THR A 50 -27.94 42.63 -11.15
N GLU A 51 -27.56 43.79 -11.69
CA GLU A 51 -26.79 43.87 -12.93
C GLU A 51 -25.38 43.28 -12.80
N LYS A 52 -24.74 43.42 -11.63
CA LYS A 52 -23.32 43.08 -11.42
C LYS A 52 -23.10 41.80 -10.61
N GLY A 53 -24.15 41.23 -10.02
CA GLY A 53 -24.03 40.07 -9.16
C GLY A 53 -25.35 39.60 -8.57
N VAL A 54 -25.24 38.70 -7.59
CA VAL A 54 -26.38 38.09 -6.90
C VAL A 54 -26.29 38.32 -5.41
N ARG A 55 -27.37 38.79 -4.81
CA ARG A 55 -27.53 38.90 -3.36
C ARG A 55 -28.15 37.63 -2.81
N ILE A 56 -27.52 37.03 -1.83
CA ILE A 56 -27.83 35.71 -1.28
C ILE A 56 -27.89 35.77 0.25
N GLN A 57 -28.89 35.12 0.83
CA GLN A 57 -28.95 34.82 2.26
C GLN A 57 -28.20 33.52 2.50
N LEU A 58 -27.04 33.58 3.17
CA LEU A 58 -26.20 32.41 3.43
C LEU A 58 -26.86 31.44 4.42
N THR A 59 -26.64 30.15 4.24
CA THR A 59 -27.18 29.10 5.14
C THR A 59 -26.60 29.20 6.55
N GLU A 60 -25.34 29.66 6.69
CA GLU A 60 -24.69 29.93 7.99
C GLU A 60 -25.20 31.23 8.67
N GLY A 61 -26.10 31.96 8.01
CA GLY A 61 -26.60 33.26 8.45
C GLY A 61 -25.89 34.43 7.75
N GLY A 62 -26.58 35.58 7.69
CA GLY A 62 -26.09 36.80 7.03
C GLY A 62 -26.37 36.88 5.52
N GLU A 63 -26.31 38.09 4.99
CA GLU A 63 -26.45 38.37 3.55
C GLU A 63 -25.07 38.61 2.93
N ALA A 64 -24.89 38.14 1.69
CA ALA A 64 -23.73 38.44 0.88
C ALA A 64 -24.14 38.88 -0.53
N THR A 65 -23.33 39.72 -1.15
CA THR A 65 -23.45 40.04 -2.59
C THR A 65 -22.25 39.46 -3.30
N ILE A 66 -22.50 38.53 -4.22
CA ILE A 66 -21.46 37.84 -4.97
C ILE A 66 -21.41 38.43 -6.40
N PRO A 67 -20.30 39.06 -6.82
CA PRO A 67 -20.14 39.54 -8.18
C PRO A 67 -20.23 38.39 -9.20
N PHE A 68 -20.81 38.64 -10.38
CA PHE A 68 -20.82 37.61 -11.44
C PHE A 68 -19.41 37.24 -11.91
N ASP A 69 -18.46 38.17 -11.84
CA ASP A 69 -17.06 37.91 -12.19
C ASP A 69 -16.38 36.88 -11.28
N ASP A 70 -16.90 36.68 -10.06
CA ASP A 70 -16.41 35.68 -9.11
C ASP A 70 -17.08 34.30 -9.30
N LEU A 71 -18.19 34.25 -10.03
CA LEU A 71 -18.98 33.05 -10.25
C LEU A 71 -18.54 32.29 -11.49
N ASP A 72 -18.68 30.98 -11.43
CA ASP A 72 -18.57 30.11 -12.59
C ASP A 72 -19.59 30.54 -13.66
N PRO A 73 -19.21 30.65 -14.94
CA PRO A 73 -20.10 31.18 -15.97
C PRO A 73 -21.40 30.38 -16.14
N PHE A 74 -21.39 29.06 -15.90
CA PHE A 74 -22.58 28.22 -15.95
C PHE A 74 -23.50 28.46 -14.74
N THR A 75 -22.92 28.78 -13.58
CA THR A 75 -23.71 29.25 -12.42
C THR A 75 -24.44 30.55 -12.75
N VAL A 76 -23.75 31.53 -13.32
CA VAL A 76 -24.37 32.81 -13.73
C VAL A 76 -25.48 32.57 -14.77
N TYR A 77 -25.24 31.71 -15.75
CA TYR A 77 -26.24 31.31 -16.74
C TYR A 77 -27.51 30.76 -16.06
N LYS A 78 -27.37 29.79 -15.15
CA LYS A 78 -28.50 29.17 -14.43
C LYS A 78 -29.33 30.17 -13.64
N ILE A 79 -28.67 31.10 -12.94
CA ILE A 79 -29.34 32.15 -12.17
C ILE A 79 -30.20 33.02 -13.09
N ARG A 80 -29.62 33.47 -14.21
CA ARG A 80 -30.33 34.30 -15.20
C ARG A 80 -31.47 33.54 -15.87
N ASP A 81 -31.26 32.29 -16.26
CA ASP A 81 -32.30 31.44 -16.85
C ASP A 81 -33.47 31.22 -15.88
N LYS A 82 -33.20 30.94 -14.60
CA LYS A 82 -34.24 30.80 -13.57
C LYS A 82 -35.07 32.08 -13.46
N LYS A 83 -34.43 33.26 -13.40
CA LYS A 83 -35.13 34.56 -13.37
C LYS A 83 -36.03 34.77 -14.58
N LEU A 84 -35.56 34.41 -15.78
CA LEU A 84 -36.37 34.51 -17.00
C LEU A 84 -37.59 33.59 -16.91
N ARG A 85 -37.43 32.36 -16.45
CA ARG A 85 -38.55 31.40 -16.27
C ARG A 85 -39.56 31.89 -15.24
N ASP A 86 -39.10 32.39 -14.10
CA ASP A 86 -39.96 32.84 -13.00
C ASP A 86 -40.75 34.11 -13.36
N SER A 87 -40.24 34.93 -14.27
CA SER A 87 -40.93 36.14 -14.73
C SER A 87 -42.21 35.86 -15.53
N GLY A 88 -42.48 34.59 -15.89
CA GLY A 88 -43.66 34.17 -16.67
C GLY A 88 -43.67 34.68 -18.12
N ASN A 89 -42.74 35.56 -18.47
CA ASN A 89 -42.63 36.17 -19.78
C ASN A 89 -41.35 35.65 -20.46
N ALA A 90 -41.54 34.86 -21.49
CA ALA A 90 -40.45 34.45 -22.38
C ALA A 90 -40.10 35.61 -23.31
N ASP A 91 -39.66 36.74 -22.74
CA ASP A 91 -39.15 37.87 -23.50
C ASP A 91 -38.06 37.36 -24.44
N VAL A 92 -38.36 37.44 -25.73
CA VAL A 92 -37.52 36.88 -26.79
C VAL A 92 -36.17 37.58 -26.81
N GLY A 93 -36.14 38.88 -26.54
CA GLY A 93 -34.91 39.67 -26.44
C GLY A 93 -34.04 39.22 -25.26
N ALA A 94 -34.63 39.03 -24.08
CA ALA A 94 -33.89 38.56 -22.92
C ALA A 94 -33.35 37.13 -23.07
N ARG A 95 -34.10 36.23 -23.73
CA ARG A 95 -33.63 34.88 -24.07
C ARG A 95 -32.47 34.93 -25.07
N PHE A 96 -32.56 35.78 -26.09
CA PHE A 96 -31.46 35.98 -27.05
C PHE A 96 -30.20 36.53 -26.37
N ALA A 97 -30.33 37.51 -25.48
CA ALA A 97 -29.22 38.06 -24.70
C ALA A 97 -28.57 37.02 -23.77
N LEU A 98 -29.37 36.14 -23.17
CA LEU A 98 -28.86 35.02 -22.38
C LEU A 98 -28.08 34.03 -23.24
N GLY A 99 -28.57 33.72 -24.45
CA GLY A 99 -27.86 32.92 -25.43
C GLY A 99 -26.52 33.52 -25.82
N ARG A 100 -26.46 34.84 -26.09
CA ARG A 100 -25.20 35.56 -26.36
C ARG A 100 -24.22 35.45 -25.22
N TYR A 101 -24.67 35.69 -23.99
CA TYR A 101 -23.83 35.54 -22.80
C TYR A 101 -23.26 34.11 -22.69
N ALA A 102 -24.09 33.08 -22.91
CA ALA A 102 -23.65 31.69 -22.85
C ALA A 102 -22.60 31.38 -23.93
N MET A 103 -22.78 31.87 -25.16
CA MET A 103 -21.79 31.73 -26.23
C MET A 103 -20.45 32.39 -25.87
N GLU A 104 -20.48 33.63 -25.38
CA GLU A 104 -19.28 34.37 -24.97
C GLU A 104 -18.56 33.72 -23.77
N ALA A 105 -19.31 33.04 -22.91
CA ALA A 105 -18.81 32.30 -21.76
C ALA A 105 -18.28 30.89 -22.08
N GLY A 106 -18.32 30.46 -23.35
CA GLY A 106 -17.89 29.13 -23.78
C GLY A 106 -18.90 28.00 -23.52
N LEU A 107 -20.17 28.34 -23.25
CA LEU A 107 -21.28 27.40 -23.06
C LEU A 107 -22.03 27.18 -24.39
N TYR A 108 -21.32 26.74 -25.43
CA TYR A 108 -21.79 26.82 -26.82
C TYR A 108 -23.13 26.13 -27.09
N ASP A 109 -23.29 24.87 -26.66
CA ASP A 109 -24.52 24.12 -26.91
C ASP A 109 -25.75 24.81 -26.30
N ILE A 110 -25.56 25.33 -25.08
CA ILE A 110 -26.60 26.03 -24.33
C ILE A 110 -26.91 27.37 -25.00
N GLY A 111 -25.87 28.15 -25.31
CA GLY A 111 -26.03 29.47 -25.92
C GLY A 111 -26.68 29.42 -27.30
N ARG A 112 -26.28 28.44 -28.12
CA ARG A 112 -26.91 28.17 -29.42
C ARG A 112 -28.37 27.79 -29.25
N GLY A 113 -28.68 26.87 -28.32
CA GLY A 113 -30.06 26.45 -28.06
C GLY A 113 -30.96 27.61 -27.65
N ASP A 114 -30.48 28.52 -26.79
CA ASP A 114 -31.22 29.72 -26.39
C ASP A 114 -31.43 30.71 -27.55
N MET A 115 -30.41 30.91 -28.39
CA MET A 115 -30.54 31.76 -29.59
C MET A 115 -31.51 31.18 -30.62
N GLU A 116 -31.42 29.88 -30.90
CA GLU A 116 -32.34 29.19 -31.81
C GLU A 116 -33.78 29.25 -31.30
N ALA A 117 -33.99 29.09 -30.00
CA ALA A 117 -35.30 29.24 -29.37
C ALA A 117 -35.85 30.66 -29.50
N ALA A 118 -34.99 31.68 -29.42
CA ALA A 118 -35.37 33.07 -29.65
C ALA A 118 -35.72 33.32 -31.12
N VAL A 119 -34.87 32.88 -32.06
CA VAL A 119 -35.11 32.99 -33.53
C VAL A 119 -36.39 32.29 -33.95
N LYS A 120 -36.73 31.15 -33.33
CA LYS A 120 -37.99 30.44 -33.59
C LYS A 120 -39.22 31.28 -33.24
N LYS A 121 -39.13 32.15 -32.24
CA LYS A 121 -40.23 33.03 -31.80
C LYS A 121 -40.23 34.36 -32.54
N ASP A 122 -39.05 34.87 -32.86
CA ASP A 122 -38.85 36.08 -33.66
C ASP A 122 -37.80 35.84 -34.77
N PRO A 123 -38.24 35.47 -35.99
CA PRO A 123 -37.34 35.20 -37.10
C PRO A 123 -36.48 36.40 -37.53
N SER A 124 -36.85 37.63 -37.15
CA SER A 124 -36.05 38.81 -37.49
C SER A 124 -34.66 38.79 -36.83
N LEU A 125 -34.52 38.05 -35.73
CA LEU A 125 -33.26 37.86 -35.01
C LEU A 125 -32.26 36.94 -35.73
N LYS A 126 -32.68 36.21 -36.77
CA LYS A 126 -31.84 35.18 -37.41
C LYS A 126 -30.49 35.71 -37.89
N THR A 127 -30.48 36.85 -38.58
CA THR A 127 -29.24 37.42 -39.13
C THR A 127 -28.25 37.79 -38.03
N GLU A 128 -28.75 38.33 -36.92
CA GLU A 128 -27.91 38.68 -35.77
C GLU A 128 -27.43 37.43 -35.03
N ALA A 129 -28.29 36.42 -34.87
CA ALA A 129 -27.93 35.13 -34.28
C ALA A 129 -26.80 34.45 -35.07
N ASP A 130 -26.98 34.32 -36.38
CA ASP A 130 -26.00 33.68 -37.28
C ASP A 130 -24.66 34.42 -37.23
N LYS A 131 -24.69 35.77 -37.17
CA LYS A 131 -23.48 36.59 -37.03
C LYS A 131 -22.75 36.33 -35.71
N VAL A 132 -23.47 36.36 -34.58
CA VAL A 132 -22.85 36.12 -33.25
C VAL A 132 -22.27 34.71 -33.17
N ILE A 133 -23.01 33.72 -33.67
CA ILE A 133 -22.54 32.33 -33.70
C ILE A 133 -21.25 32.24 -34.53
N ALA A 134 -21.22 32.77 -35.75
CA ALA A 134 -20.05 32.72 -36.61
C ALA A 134 -18.82 33.45 -36.01
N GLU A 135 -19.01 34.62 -35.40
CA GLU A 135 -17.94 35.38 -34.75
C GLU A 135 -17.32 34.63 -33.57
N VAL A 136 -18.16 34.02 -32.73
CA VAL A 136 -17.71 33.23 -31.58
C VAL A 136 -17.01 31.94 -32.04
N GLU A 137 -17.58 31.24 -33.02
CA GLU A 137 -16.99 30.02 -33.58
C GLU A 137 -15.61 30.26 -34.21
N ASP A 138 -15.42 31.33 -35.01
CA ASP A 138 -14.12 31.63 -35.62
C ASP A 138 -13.08 32.00 -34.56
N ARG A 139 -13.43 32.86 -33.60
CA ARG A 139 -12.53 33.28 -32.51
C ARG A 139 -12.11 32.09 -31.63
N ASP A 140 -13.06 31.30 -31.17
CA ASP A 140 -12.79 30.27 -30.18
C ASP A 140 -12.14 29.02 -30.80
N SER A 141 -12.49 28.68 -32.04
CA SER A 141 -11.76 27.65 -32.77
C SER A 141 -10.31 28.06 -33.08
N ALA A 142 -10.05 29.34 -33.40
CA ALA A 142 -8.67 29.84 -33.54
C ALA A 142 -7.88 29.72 -32.23
N ASN A 143 -8.47 30.19 -31.11
CA ASN A 143 -7.84 30.11 -29.79
C ASN A 143 -7.52 28.67 -29.40
N LEU A 144 -8.46 27.73 -29.57
CA LEU A 144 -8.23 26.31 -29.27
C LEU A 144 -7.11 25.72 -30.12
N TYR A 145 -7.04 26.07 -31.40
CA TYR A 145 -5.98 25.62 -32.30
C TYR A 145 -4.60 26.14 -31.87
N GLU A 146 -4.51 27.43 -31.52
CA GLU A 146 -3.26 28.04 -31.03
C GLU A 146 -2.81 27.42 -29.71
N MET A 147 -3.74 27.23 -28.76
CA MET A 147 -3.45 26.58 -27.47
C MET A 147 -2.98 25.13 -27.67
N GLY A 148 -3.63 24.35 -28.53
CA GLY A 148 -3.21 22.99 -28.85
C GLY A 148 -1.81 22.96 -29.47
N THR A 149 -1.53 23.90 -30.37
CA THR A 149 -0.22 24.04 -31.02
C THR A 149 0.87 24.43 -30.02
N ALA A 150 0.57 25.35 -29.10
CA ALA A 150 1.48 25.72 -28.02
C ALA A 150 1.77 24.54 -27.09
N ALA A 151 0.75 23.75 -26.73
CA ALA A 151 0.91 22.55 -25.93
C ALA A 151 1.78 21.48 -26.63
N MET A 152 1.61 21.29 -27.95
CA MET A 152 2.50 20.42 -28.75
C MET A 152 3.96 20.86 -28.66
N LYS A 153 4.23 22.16 -28.81
CA LYS A 153 5.60 22.72 -28.71
C LYS A 153 6.19 22.56 -27.30
N ALA A 154 5.35 22.64 -26.28
CA ALA A 154 5.73 22.40 -24.90
C ALA A 154 5.86 20.90 -24.54
N GLN A 155 5.63 19.99 -25.50
CA GLN A 155 5.56 18.54 -25.30
C GLN A 155 4.48 18.11 -24.30
N ASP A 156 3.49 18.97 -24.03
CA ASP A 156 2.28 18.61 -23.30
C ASP A 156 1.27 17.99 -24.27
N TYR A 157 1.57 16.76 -24.70
CA TYR A 157 0.75 16.06 -25.71
C TYR A 157 -0.67 15.77 -25.21
N SER A 158 -0.85 15.61 -23.90
CA SER A 158 -2.18 15.40 -23.30
C SER A 158 -3.00 16.70 -23.32
N GLY A 159 -2.40 17.82 -22.95
CA GLY A 159 -3.02 19.14 -23.09
C GLY A 159 -3.35 19.48 -24.54
N ALA A 160 -2.44 19.19 -25.47
CA ALA A 160 -2.66 19.35 -26.91
C ALA A 160 -3.85 18.52 -27.42
N LEU A 161 -3.90 17.24 -27.05
CA LEU A 161 -4.99 16.34 -27.44
C LEU A 161 -6.35 16.88 -26.99
N MET A 162 -6.47 17.30 -25.72
CA MET A 162 -7.72 17.86 -25.20
C MET A 162 -8.18 19.09 -25.99
N LYS A 163 -7.27 20.02 -26.32
CA LYS A 163 -7.61 21.26 -27.03
C LYS A 163 -8.04 21.02 -28.47
N PHE A 164 -7.28 20.20 -29.21
CA PHE A 164 -7.64 19.88 -30.59
C PHE A 164 -8.93 19.04 -30.67
N GLN A 165 -9.16 18.12 -29.73
CA GLN A 165 -10.39 17.32 -29.70
C GLN A 165 -11.61 18.21 -29.44
N THR A 166 -11.50 19.14 -28.48
CA THR A 166 -12.55 20.14 -28.21
C THR A 166 -12.85 20.96 -29.46
N LEU A 167 -11.82 21.38 -30.21
CA LEU A 167 -12.03 22.10 -31.47
C LEU A 167 -12.84 21.28 -32.48
N VAL A 168 -12.45 20.02 -32.69
CA VAL A 168 -13.11 19.12 -33.65
C VAL A 168 -14.56 18.83 -33.26
N ASP A 169 -14.83 18.64 -31.97
CA ASP A 169 -16.16 18.27 -31.48
C ASP A 169 -17.13 19.44 -31.50
N PHE A 170 -16.69 20.63 -31.07
CA PHE A 170 -17.58 21.80 -30.94
C PHE A 170 -17.61 22.72 -32.16
N PHE A 171 -16.57 22.70 -33.01
CA PHE A 171 -16.47 23.58 -34.18
C PHE A 171 -16.17 22.83 -35.48
N PRO A 172 -16.99 21.84 -35.88
CA PRO A 172 -16.69 20.97 -37.02
C PRO A 172 -16.66 21.69 -38.38
N ALA A 173 -17.23 22.89 -38.48
CA ALA A 173 -17.18 23.73 -39.68
C ALA A 173 -16.01 24.73 -39.69
N SER A 174 -15.19 24.77 -38.63
CA SER A 174 -14.06 25.69 -38.57
C SER A 174 -12.98 25.34 -39.58
N LYS A 175 -12.32 26.37 -40.13
CA LYS A 175 -11.18 26.24 -41.04
C LYS A 175 -9.96 25.55 -40.44
N TYR A 176 -9.92 25.35 -39.12
CA TYR A 176 -8.81 24.70 -38.39
C TYR A 176 -9.01 23.20 -38.14
N VAL A 177 -10.17 22.63 -38.50
CA VAL A 177 -10.53 21.25 -38.15
C VAL A 177 -9.59 20.22 -38.77
N ASP A 178 -9.21 20.40 -40.03
CA ASP A 178 -8.36 19.44 -40.73
C ASP A 178 -6.93 19.43 -40.17
N GLU A 179 -6.38 20.61 -39.86
CA GLU A 179 -5.10 20.73 -39.16
C GLU A 179 -5.17 20.19 -37.73
N ALA A 180 -6.25 20.46 -37.00
CA ALA A 180 -6.44 19.94 -35.64
C ALA A 180 -6.49 18.40 -35.62
N LYS A 181 -7.18 17.76 -36.58
CA LYS A 181 -7.20 16.30 -36.73
C LYS A 181 -5.81 15.72 -37.00
N LYS A 182 -5.01 16.37 -37.86
CA LYS A 182 -3.62 15.95 -38.09
C LYS A 182 -2.78 16.08 -36.81
N ALA A 183 -2.95 17.18 -36.08
CA ALA A 183 -2.24 17.41 -34.83
C ALA A 183 -2.66 16.43 -33.72
N LEU A 184 -3.94 16.04 -33.65
CA LEU A 184 -4.44 14.98 -32.75
C LEU A 184 -3.73 13.65 -32.98
N ALA A 185 -3.63 13.21 -34.24
CA ALA A 185 -2.94 11.98 -34.59
C ALA A 185 -1.46 12.04 -34.16
N SER A 186 -0.79 13.18 -34.36
CA SER A 186 0.59 13.39 -33.93
C SER A 186 0.74 13.37 -32.41
N ALA A 187 -0.14 14.04 -31.66
CA ALA A 187 -0.11 14.06 -30.20
C ALA A 187 -0.30 12.64 -29.63
N THR A 188 -1.22 11.87 -30.23
CA THR A 188 -1.53 10.50 -29.82
C THR A 188 -0.33 9.57 -30.02
N ALA A 189 0.34 9.66 -31.17
CA ALA A 189 1.54 8.86 -31.45
C ALA A 189 2.69 9.14 -30.47
N GLU A 190 2.89 10.39 -30.05
CA GLU A 190 3.92 10.72 -29.05
C GLU A 190 3.54 10.22 -27.64
N ILE A 191 2.26 10.26 -27.25
CA ILE A 191 1.79 9.65 -25.99
C ILE A 191 2.07 8.14 -25.97
N GLU A 192 1.75 7.44 -27.05
CA GLU A 192 2.01 5.99 -27.16
C GLU A 192 3.50 5.66 -27.02
N LYS A 193 4.37 6.45 -27.66
CA LYS A 193 5.83 6.32 -27.57
C LYS A 193 6.36 6.59 -26.17
N GLU A 194 5.84 7.60 -25.46
CA GLU A 194 6.20 7.84 -24.05
C GLU A 194 5.77 6.69 -23.14
N ASN A 195 4.57 6.16 -23.35
CA ASN A 195 4.05 5.04 -22.58
C ASN A 195 4.86 3.76 -22.82
N ALA A 196 5.30 3.49 -24.04
CA ALA A 196 6.19 2.37 -24.35
C ALA A 196 7.53 2.47 -23.60
N LYS A 197 8.17 3.65 -23.60
CA LYS A 197 9.42 3.89 -22.85
C LYS A 197 9.24 3.71 -21.35
N LYS A 198 8.13 4.23 -20.79
CA LYS A 198 7.80 4.06 -19.36
C LYS A 198 7.65 2.59 -18.99
N LYS A 199 7.01 1.80 -19.86
CA LYS A 199 6.86 0.35 -19.69
C LYS A 199 8.22 -0.36 -19.69
N GLU A 200 9.08 -0.11 -20.66
CA GLU A 200 10.43 -0.70 -20.71
C GLU A 200 11.26 -0.37 -19.46
N LEU A 201 11.19 0.87 -18.97
CA LEU A 201 11.87 1.26 -17.74
C LEU A 201 11.32 0.50 -16.52
N LEU A 202 10.00 0.32 -16.44
CA LEU A 202 9.37 -0.41 -15.35
C LEU A 202 9.77 -1.90 -15.38
N ASP A 203 9.82 -2.51 -16.56
CA ASP A 203 10.27 -3.90 -16.75
C ASP A 203 11.76 -4.06 -16.35
N ALA A 204 12.61 -3.10 -16.71
CA ALA A 204 14.02 -3.10 -16.30
C ALA A 204 14.19 -2.96 -14.78
N LEU A 205 13.40 -2.10 -14.13
CA LEU A 205 13.44 -1.89 -12.67
C LEU A 205 12.93 -3.10 -11.90
N THR A 206 11.87 -3.76 -12.39
CA THR A 206 11.32 -4.97 -11.76
C THR A 206 12.31 -6.13 -11.86
N LYS A 207 12.94 -6.33 -13.02
CA LYS A 207 14.01 -7.31 -13.21
C LYS A 207 15.19 -7.07 -12.24
N LYS A 208 15.72 -5.85 -12.20
CA LYS A 208 16.84 -5.49 -11.32
C LYS A 208 16.53 -5.70 -9.82
N LYS A 209 15.29 -5.42 -9.39
CA LYS A 209 14.84 -5.68 -8.00
C LYS A 209 14.67 -7.17 -7.71
N GLY A 210 14.21 -7.95 -8.69
CA GLY A 210 14.14 -9.41 -8.60
C GLY A 210 15.52 -10.02 -8.39
N ASP A 211 16.49 -9.63 -9.23
CA ASP A 211 17.86 -10.13 -9.20
C ASP A 211 18.57 -9.76 -7.88
N ALA A 212 18.44 -8.52 -7.41
CA ALA A 212 19.04 -8.09 -6.14
C ALA A 212 18.42 -8.77 -4.91
N LYS A 213 17.13 -9.13 -4.96
CA LYS A 213 16.46 -9.86 -3.87
C LYS A 213 16.88 -11.35 -3.87
N ALA A 214 17.06 -11.96 -5.04
CA ALA A 214 17.55 -13.34 -5.15
C ALA A 214 18.96 -13.49 -4.57
N VAL A 215 19.89 -12.58 -4.91
CA VAL A 215 21.28 -12.61 -4.41
C VAL A 215 21.34 -12.49 -2.87
N LYS A 216 20.57 -11.57 -2.28
CA LYS A 216 20.54 -11.42 -0.81
C LYS A 216 19.97 -12.64 -0.08
N VAL A 217 19.01 -13.34 -0.70
CA VAL A 217 18.47 -14.58 -0.14
C VAL A 217 19.52 -15.68 -0.18
N GLU A 218 20.24 -15.84 -1.30
CA GLU A 218 21.32 -16.82 -1.43
C GLU A 218 22.48 -16.60 -0.45
N GLU A 219 22.93 -15.35 -0.26
CA GLU A 219 23.97 -15.02 0.73
C GLU A 219 23.52 -15.35 2.16
N GLY A 220 22.27 -15.01 2.51
CA GLY A 220 21.70 -15.31 3.82
C GLY A 220 21.57 -16.81 4.08
N VAL A 221 21.22 -17.58 3.05
CA VAL A 221 21.11 -19.05 3.13
C VAL A 221 22.48 -19.69 3.36
N LYS A 222 23.50 -19.29 2.60
CA LYS A 222 24.88 -19.83 2.77
C LYS A 222 25.42 -19.53 4.17
N GLY A 223 25.23 -18.30 4.65
CA GLY A 223 25.67 -17.94 6.01
C GLY A 223 25.00 -18.75 7.12
N LYS A 224 23.73 -19.14 6.95
CA LYS A 224 23.04 -20.04 7.90
C LYS A 224 23.54 -21.47 7.82
N LEU A 225 23.83 -21.98 6.62
CA LEU A 225 24.41 -23.31 6.46
C LEU A 225 25.80 -23.39 7.10
N ASP A 226 26.65 -22.38 6.89
CA ASP A 226 27.96 -22.29 7.55
C ASP A 226 27.83 -22.25 9.09
N ALA A 227 26.84 -21.54 9.61
CA ALA A 227 26.55 -21.51 11.04
C ALA A 227 26.08 -22.87 11.58
N ALA A 228 25.27 -23.61 10.81
CA ALA A 228 24.86 -24.97 11.16
C ALA A 228 26.05 -25.92 11.23
N MET A 229 26.97 -25.84 10.26
CA MET A 229 28.21 -26.63 10.25
C MET A 229 29.08 -26.33 11.48
N ARG A 230 29.25 -25.05 11.85
CA ARG A 230 30.00 -24.68 13.07
C ARG A 230 29.36 -25.23 14.34
N ALA A 231 28.03 -25.16 14.45
CA ALA A 231 27.32 -25.71 15.60
C ALA A 231 27.49 -27.24 15.70
N TYR A 232 27.52 -27.94 14.57
CA TYR A 232 27.84 -29.37 14.52
C TYR A 232 29.29 -29.65 14.96
N ASP A 233 30.26 -28.85 14.51
CA ASP A 233 31.66 -28.97 14.93
C ASP A 233 31.84 -28.72 16.43
N ASP A 234 31.16 -27.71 16.99
CA ASP A 234 31.14 -27.45 18.43
C ASP A 234 30.56 -28.64 19.20
N ALA A 235 29.49 -29.27 18.69
CA ALA A 235 28.94 -30.48 19.29
C ALA A 235 29.93 -31.65 19.31
N ARG A 236 30.67 -31.85 18.21
CA ARG A 236 31.74 -32.86 18.14
C ARG A 236 32.82 -32.60 19.18
N LYS A 237 33.22 -31.33 19.34
CA LYS A 237 34.20 -30.93 20.34
C LYS A 237 33.71 -31.21 21.75
N PHE A 238 32.50 -30.77 22.11
CA PHE A 238 31.92 -31.03 23.43
C PHE A 238 31.79 -32.52 23.73
N ASN A 239 31.41 -33.34 22.74
CA ASN A 239 31.36 -34.80 22.92
C ASN A 239 32.77 -35.39 23.18
N GLY A 240 33.80 -34.90 22.49
CA GLY A 240 35.19 -35.29 22.73
C GLY A 240 35.66 -34.94 24.15
N ASP A 241 35.43 -33.69 24.57
CA ASP A 241 35.79 -33.21 25.91
C ASP A 241 35.06 -34.01 27.01
N ALA A 242 33.79 -34.37 26.78
CA ALA A 242 33.01 -35.18 27.71
C ALA A 242 33.60 -36.58 27.92
N LEU A 243 34.03 -37.24 26.85
CA LEU A 243 34.70 -38.55 26.92
C LEU A 243 36.03 -38.47 27.70
N GLU A 244 36.79 -37.39 27.51
CA GLU A 244 38.01 -37.15 28.29
C GLU A 244 37.71 -36.97 29.78
N PHE A 245 36.65 -36.23 30.14
CA PHE A 245 36.25 -36.05 31.54
C PHE A 245 35.72 -37.33 32.18
N GLU A 246 34.98 -38.16 31.45
CA GLU A 246 34.53 -39.48 31.93
C GLU A 246 35.74 -40.38 32.25
N GLY A 247 36.73 -40.44 31.35
CA GLY A 247 37.97 -41.20 31.57
C GLY A 247 38.77 -40.73 32.80
N ASN A 248 38.66 -39.44 33.14
CA ASN A 248 39.26 -38.84 34.33
C ASN A 248 38.34 -38.90 35.57
N THR A 249 37.27 -39.70 35.55
CA THR A 249 36.29 -39.87 36.64
C THR A 249 35.52 -38.60 37.04
N SER A 250 35.48 -37.58 36.17
CA SER A 250 34.78 -36.31 36.42
C SER A 250 33.36 -36.32 35.84
N VAL A 251 32.49 -37.12 36.45
CA VAL A 251 31.09 -37.35 36.03
C VAL A 251 30.31 -36.06 35.77
N SER A 252 30.41 -35.08 36.68
CA SER A 252 29.68 -33.81 36.54
C SER A 252 30.13 -32.99 35.33
N LYS A 253 31.41 -33.07 34.95
CA LYS A 253 31.94 -32.36 33.77
C LYS A 253 31.57 -33.08 32.48
N ALA A 254 31.57 -34.42 32.49
CA ALA A 254 31.10 -35.22 31.36
C ALA A 254 29.62 -34.93 31.05
N ASP A 255 28.72 -34.99 32.04
CA ASP A 255 27.28 -34.68 31.86
C ASP A 255 27.09 -33.26 31.31
N LYS A 256 27.80 -32.26 31.86
CA LYS A 256 27.72 -30.87 31.38
C LYS A 256 28.10 -30.74 29.90
N ASN A 257 29.17 -31.40 29.47
CA ASN A 257 29.64 -31.30 28.09
C ASN A 257 28.75 -32.07 27.11
N TRP A 258 28.25 -33.25 27.46
CA TRP A 258 27.28 -33.93 26.60
C TRP A 258 25.97 -33.15 26.44
N ARG A 259 25.50 -32.46 27.47
CA ARG A 259 24.34 -31.55 27.35
C ARG A 259 24.65 -30.33 26.47
N ALA A 260 25.87 -29.82 26.52
CA ALA A 260 26.30 -28.75 25.60
C ALA A 260 26.34 -29.26 24.15
N ALA A 261 26.80 -30.50 23.92
CA ALA A 261 26.76 -31.15 22.62
C ALA A 261 25.31 -31.31 22.11
N GLU A 262 24.38 -31.80 22.95
CA GLU A 262 22.94 -31.88 22.63
C GLU A 262 22.38 -30.52 22.19
N ALA A 263 22.66 -29.46 22.96
CA ALA A 263 22.17 -28.12 22.64
C ALA A 263 22.72 -27.58 21.30
N ALA A 264 24.01 -27.80 21.04
CA ALA A 264 24.64 -27.39 19.78
C ALA A 264 24.06 -28.15 18.57
N LEU A 265 23.75 -29.45 18.71
CA LEU A 265 23.12 -30.25 17.65
C LEU A 265 21.70 -29.77 17.34
N PHE A 266 20.90 -29.41 18.36
CA PHE A 266 19.59 -28.82 18.12
C PHE A 266 19.69 -27.46 17.43
N SER A 267 20.64 -26.61 17.83
CA SER A 267 20.89 -25.34 17.14
C SER A 267 21.28 -25.55 15.67
N ALA A 268 22.07 -26.59 15.35
CA ALA A 268 22.41 -26.95 13.97
C ALA A 268 21.16 -27.38 13.18
N LYS A 269 20.31 -28.24 13.75
CA LYS A 269 19.06 -28.72 13.12
C LYS A 269 18.06 -27.58 12.86
N ASP A 270 17.91 -26.63 13.78
CA ASP A 270 17.04 -25.47 13.57
C ASP A 270 17.51 -24.62 12.38
N LEU A 271 18.82 -24.35 12.28
CA LEU A 271 19.42 -23.64 11.16
C LEU A 271 19.26 -24.40 9.83
N ILE A 272 19.36 -25.72 9.84
CA ILE A 272 19.14 -26.59 8.67
C ILE A 272 17.69 -26.46 8.16
N ILE A 273 16.70 -26.43 9.05
CA ILE A 273 15.29 -26.23 8.69
C ILE A 273 15.09 -24.85 8.05
N GLU A 274 15.72 -23.82 8.61
CA GLU A 274 15.68 -22.48 8.03
C GLU A 274 16.33 -22.43 6.64
N VAL A 275 17.45 -23.11 6.44
CA VAL A 275 18.10 -23.24 5.12
C VAL A 275 17.16 -23.95 4.14
N ALA A 276 16.58 -25.08 4.53
CA ALA A 276 15.73 -25.89 3.67
C ALA A 276 14.45 -25.18 3.21
N SER A 277 13.89 -24.31 4.05
CA SER A 277 12.69 -23.52 3.73
C SER A 277 12.99 -22.27 2.91
N ALA A 278 14.23 -21.77 2.94
CA ALA A 278 14.61 -20.49 2.33
C ALA A 278 15.24 -20.62 0.93
N THR A 279 15.65 -21.82 0.51
CA THR A 279 16.29 -22.04 -0.80
C THR A 279 15.65 -23.16 -1.63
N LYS A 280 15.83 -23.06 -2.95
CA LYS A 280 15.55 -24.14 -3.92
C LYS A 280 16.82 -24.69 -4.56
N ASP A 281 17.99 -24.21 -4.15
CA ASP A 281 19.28 -24.68 -4.62
C ASP A 281 19.49 -26.13 -4.20
N VAL A 282 19.56 -27.03 -5.18
CA VAL A 282 19.64 -28.48 -4.98
C VAL A 282 20.94 -28.88 -4.28
N GLU A 283 22.04 -28.17 -4.51
CA GLU A 283 23.32 -28.47 -3.89
C GLU A 283 23.30 -28.12 -2.39
N VAL A 284 22.82 -26.92 -2.06
CA VAL A 284 22.67 -26.45 -0.67
C VAL A 284 21.72 -27.38 0.11
N LEU A 285 20.58 -27.75 -0.49
CA LEU A 285 19.65 -28.71 0.12
C LEU A 285 20.29 -30.09 0.32
N GLY A 286 21.12 -30.53 -0.62
CA GLY A 286 21.87 -31.78 -0.51
C GLY A 286 22.94 -31.75 0.59
N GLN A 287 23.55 -30.60 0.87
CA GLN A 287 24.48 -30.42 2.00
C GLN A 287 23.72 -30.38 3.34
N ALA A 288 22.66 -29.58 3.42
CA ALA A 288 21.82 -29.45 4.62
C ALA A 288 21.24 -30.81 5.06
N LYS A 289 20.76 -31.62 4.10
CA LYS A 289 20.25 -32.97 4.38
C LYS A 289 21.32 -33.94 4.88
N ARG A 290 22.55 -33.86 4.36
CA ARG A 290 23.67 -34.67 4.84
C ARG A 290 24.04 -34.30 6.28
N LEU A 291 24.15 -33.00 6.55
CA LEU A 291 24.43 -32.48 7.89
C LEU A 291 23.33 -32.84 8.90
N ASP A 292 22.06 -32.86 8.48
CA ASP A 292 20.94 -33.28 9.33
C ASP A 292 21.08 -34.74 9.79
N ALA A 293 21.43 -35.64 8.86
CA ALA A 293 21.68 -37.04 9.17
C ALA A 293 22.92 -37.23 10.06
N GLU A 294 23.96 -36.42 9.86
CA GLU A 294 25.14 -36.41 10.73
C GLU A 294 24.81 -35.93 12.15
N CYS A 295 23.92 -34.93 12.30
CA CYS A 295 23.41 -34.48 13.60
C CYS A 295 22.65 -35.58 14.32
N ASP A 296 21.78 -36.32 13.60
CA ASP A 296 21.03 -37.45 14.17
C ASP A 296 21.97 -38.56 14.65
N GLY A 297 22.96 -38.92 13.84
CA GLY A 297 23.99 -39.88 14.24
C GLY A 297 24.75 -39.46 15.51
N MET A 298 25.12 -38.19 15.62
CA MET A 298 25.81 -37.66 16.81
C MET A 298 24.89 -37.61 18.04
N LEU A 299 23.62 -37.25 17.88
CA LEU A 299 22.64 -37.25 18.98
C LEU A 299 22.48 -38.65 19.57
N VAL A 300 22.44 -39.69 18.73
CA VAL A 300 22.39 -41.09 19.19
C VAL A 300 23.59 -41.43 20.08
N VAL A 301 24.80 -41.01 19.67
CA VAL A 301 26.04 -41.20 20.45
C VAL A 301 25.97 -40.46 21.79
N VAL A 302 25.62 -39.17 21.78
CA VAL A 302 25.52 -38.32 22.97
C VAL A 302 24.50 -38.90 23.98
N TYR A 303 23.33 -39.32 23.49
CA TYR A 303 22.30 -39.93 24.33
C TYR A 303 22.68 -41.30 24.88
N GLY A 304 23.37 -42.13 24.08
CA GLY A 304 23.94 -43.38 24.54
C GLY A 304 24.90 -43.18 25.69
N ASN A 305 25.83 -42.22 25.55
CA ASN A 305 26.85 -41.92 26.56
C ASN A 305 26.24 -41.34 27.84
N LEU A 306 25.29 -40.40 27.73
CA LEU A 306 24.53 -39.93 28.90
C LEU A 306 23.80 -41.09 29.59
N GLY A 307 23.14 -41.95 28.82
CA GLY A 307 22.48 -43.15 29.35
C GLY A 307 23.43 -44.05 30.13
N HIS A 308 24.62 -44.31 29.58
CA HIS A 308 25.68 -45.09 30.22
C HIS A 308 26.17 -44.44 31.51
N LEU A 309 26.51 -43.14 31.49
CA LEU A 309 26.97 -42.39 32.66
C LEU A 309 25.99 -42.51 33.83
N TRP A 310 24.71 -42.23 33.57
CA TRP A 310 23.67 -42.31 34.60
C TRP A 310 23.42 -43.76 35.08
N ALA A 311 23.66 -44.76 34.23
CA ALA A 311 23.60 -46.16 34.63
C ALA A 311 24.73 -46.55 35.58
N VAL A 312 25.95 -46.08 35.33
CA VAL A 312 27.13 -46.28 36.20
C VAL A 312 26.89 -45.65 37.58
N GLU A 313 26.32 -44.45 37.61
CA GLU A 313 25.93 -43.74 38.83
C GLU A 313 24.67 -44.34 39.51
N ARG A 314 24.11 -45.43 38.96
CA ARG A 314 22.92 -46.16 39.47
C ARG A 314 21.62 -45.34 39.50
N TYR A 315 21.55 -44.26 38.73
CA TYR A 315 20.34 -43.48 38.46
C TYR A 315 19.59 -44.06 37.25
N TYR A 316 19.04 -45.26 37.45
CA TYR A 316 18.49 -46.07 36.36
C TYR A 316 17.29 -45.45 35.62
N LYS A 317 16.49 -44.61 36.29
CA LYS A 317 15.37 -43.92 35.64
C LYS A 317 15.88 -42.90 34.62
N GLU A 318 16.85 -42.08 35.00
CA GLU A 318 17.53 -41.11 34.15
C GLU A 318 18.27 -41.80 33.00
N ALA A 319 18.99 -42.89 33.28
CA ALA A 319 19.65 -43.70 32.27
C ALA A 319 18.67 -44.17 31.19
N THR A 320 17.55 -44.77 31.61
CA THR A 320 16.50 -45.27 30.71
C THR A 320 15.92 -44.16 29.84
N LYS A 321 15.72 -42.96 30.40
CA LYS A 321 15.22 -41.79 29.67
C LYS A 321 16.13 -41.42 28.50
N TRP A 322 17.44 -41.33 28.73
CA TRP A 322 18.41 -40.98 27.68
C TRP A 322 18.53 -42.08 26.62
N LEU A 323 18.59 -43.35 27.02
CA LEU A 323 18.66 -44.47 26.09
C LEU A 323 17.41 -44.56 25.20
N ASN A 324 16.23 -44.24 25.75
CA ASN A 324 15.01 -44.15 24.95
C ASN A 324 15.08 -43.02 23.91
N ARG A 325 15.76 -41.90 24.21
CA ARG A 325 15.96 -40.83 23.22
C ARG A 325 16.91 -41.27 22.10
N ALA A 326 17.97 -42.00 22.43
CA ALA A 326 18.85 -42.60 21.41
C ALA A 326 18.07 -43.55 20.48
N LEU A 327 17.30 -44.47 21.07
CA LEU A 327 16.50 -45.46 20.33
C LEU A 327 15.30 -44.86 19.59
N ALA A 328 14.85 -43.66 19.94
CA ALA A 328 13.83 -42.95 19.17
C ALA A 328 14.37 -42.42 17.84
N ILE A 329 15.68 -42.12 17.77
CA ILE A 329 16.36 -41.69 16.54
C ILE A 329 16.83 -42.91 15.74
N ASP A 330 17.51 -43.85 16.40
CA ASP A 330 17.95 -45.11 15.80
C ASP A 330 17.48 -46.31 16.66
N PRO A 331 16.31 -46.91 16.33
CA PRO A 331 15.79 -48.07 17.05
C PRO A 331 16.67 -49.31 16.97
N THR A 332 17.62 -49.35 16.03
CA THR A 332 18.55 -50.48 15.83
C THR A 332 19.89 -50.26 16.53
N ASN A 333 20.05 -49.16 17.26
CA ASN A 333 21.29 -48.84 17.92
C ASN A 333 21.66 -49.89 18.98
N HIS A 334 22.70 -50.66 18.68
CA HIS A 334 23.11 -51.79 19.51
C HIS A 334 23.57 -51.33 20.90
N PHE A 335 24.43 -50.31 20.97
CA PHE A 335 24.96 -49.79 22.22
C PHE A 335 23.83 -49.32 23.17
N ALA A 336 22.91 -48.49 22.70
CA ALA A 336 21.80 -48.02 23.51
C ALA A 336 20.90 -49.18 23.99
N THR A 337 20.70 -50.19 23.15
CA THR A 337 19.94 -51.40 23.50
C THR A 337 20.62 -52.21 24.60
N GLU A 338 21.92 -52.47 24.47
CA GLU A 338 22.70 -53.24 25.45
C GLU A 338 22.72 -52.56 26.82
N VAL A 339 23.03 -51.26 26.86
CA VAL A 339 23.04 -50.49 28.12
C VAL A 339 21.66 -50.50 28.76
N LYS A 340 20.59 -50.40 27.96
CA LYS A 340 19.21 -50.42 28.47
C LYS A 340 18.83 -51.78 29.06
N LEU A 341 19.25 -52.89 28.44
CA LEU A 341 19.06 -54.24 28.97
C LEU A 341 19.82 -54.43 30.29
N LEU A 342 21.05 -53.91 30.37
CA LEU A 342 21.84 -53.93 31.60
C LEU A 342 21.15 -53.15 32.73
N VAL A 343 20.64 -51.96 32.45
CA VAL A 343 19.86 -51.14 33.39
C VAL A 343 18.62 -51.89 33.89
N ALA A 344 17.85 -52.51 32.98
CA ALA A 344 16.66 -53.29 33.33
C ALA A 344 17.01 -54.48 34.24
N GLY A 345 18.08 -55.22 33.92
CA GLY A 345 18.55 -56.33 34.75
C GLY A 345 18.96 -55.90 36.16
N GLN A 346 19.58 -54.72 36.32
CA GLN A 346 19.91 -54.17 37.64
C GLN A 346 18.67 -53.74 38.44
N GLN A 347 17.67 -53.15 37.78
CA GLN A 347 16.40 -52.78 38.42
C GLN A 347 15.66 -54.01 38.94
N ILE A 348 15.59 -55.08 38.14
CA ILE A 348 15.00 -56.37 38.55
C ILE A 348 15.74 -56.94 39.77
N ARG A 349 17.08 -57.02 39.73
CA ARG A 349 17.84 -57.52 40.89
C ARG A 349 17.54 -56.75 42.18
N ARG A 350 17.40 -55.42 42.09
CA ARG A 350 17.02 -54.59 43.24
C ARG A 350 15.61 -54.88 43.76
N SER A 351 14.62 -55.08 42.88
CA SER A 351 13.26 -55.42 43.31
C SER A 351 13.15 -56.83 43.93
N TYR A 352 14.08 -57.73 43.57
CA TYR A 352 14.14 -59.11 44.08
C TYR A 352 15.11 -59.31 45.25
N THR A 353 15.67 -58.25 45.82
CA THR A 353 16.44 -58.39 47.08
C THR A 353 15.41 -58.32 48.22
N PRO A 354 14.90 -59.46 48.75
CA PRO A 354 14.00 -59.41 49.89
C PRO A 354 14.70 -58.63 50.99
N GLU A 355 13.99 -57.67 51.59
CA GLU A 355 14.43 -57.04 52.82
C GLU A 355 14.85 -58.17 53.75
N ARG A 356 16.16 -58.28 54.02
CA ARG A 356 16.64 -59.01 55.19
C ARG A 356 16.26 -58.17 56.41
N GLU A 357 14.95 -57.97 56.61
CA GLU A 357 14.36 -57.68 57.90
C GLU A 357 14.42 -58.98 58.69
N GLY A 358 15.43 -59.00 59.56
CA GLY A 358 15.81 -60.15 60.36
C GLY A 358 17.17 -59.96 60.99
N ARG A 359 17.47 -58.74 61.47
CA ARG A 359 18.36 -58.54 62.62
C ARG A 359 18.14 -57.18 63.26
#